data_AF-A0ABD0Q6T0-F1
#
_entry.id   AF-A0ABD0Q6T0-F1
#
_cell.length_a   1.000
_cell.length_b   1.000
_cell.length_c   1.000
_cell.angle_alpha   90.00
_cell.angle_beta   90.00
_cell.angle_gamma   90.00
#
_symmetry.space_group_name_H-M   'P 1'
#
loop_
_entity.id
_entity.type
_entity.pdbx_description
1 polymer ?
#
loop_
_entity_poly.entity_id
_entity_poly.type
_entity_poly.pdbx_seq_one_letter_code
_entity_poly.pdbx_strand_id
1 'polypeptide(L)'
;MDESSLEEAIKTYSAQLQQVEVALSAGLGSAEQADLLKLKEDLQQLIELTESSLVSVKKSQLLASLEEPSTNQNATSVTQETALDDEFAAFYAELSEHSAEVKQNTEPDEEEEEDEEEEVDISGTKVCAPYRTSWGTLEYHNAMVVCPEEPEGEEARVRVLYLYPTNKSMKPCGFYLEGKCRFMDNC
;
A
#
# COMPACT_ATOMS: atom_id res chain seq x y z
N MET A 1 23.30 -7.13 17.30
CA MET A 1 22.64 -6.31 18.33
C MET A 1 21.40 -7.08 18.68
N ASP A 2 21.34 -7.58 19.90
CA ASP A 2 20.24 -8.44 20.34
C ASP A 2 19.09 -7.56 20.86
N GLU A 3 17.85 -8.01 20.67
CA GLU A 3 16.64 -7.29 21.07
C GLU A 3 16.67 -6.87 22.55
N SER A 4 17.07 -7.79 23.43
CA SER A 4 17.15 -7.54 24.88
C SER A 4 18.18 -6.45 25.22
N SER A 5 19.30 -6.41 24.49
CA SER A 5 20.36 -5.42 24.71
C SER A 5 19.89 -4.01 24.37
N LEU A 6 19.10 -3.85 23.30
CA LEU A 6 18.52 -2.57 22.91
C LEU A 6 17.44 -2.11 23.92
N GLU A 7 16.61 -3.03 24.41
CA GLU A 7 15.60 -2.71 25.44
C GLU A 7 16.22 -2.29 26.78
N GLU A 8 17.30 -2.93 27.20
CA GLU A 8 18.07 -2.54 28.40
C GLU A 8 18.72 -1.16 28.22
N ALA A 9 19.23 -0.86 27.03
CA ALA A 9 19.79 0.46 26.72
C ALA A 9 18.72 1.55 26.81
N ILE A 10 17.53 1.34 26.22
CA ILE A 10 16.40 2.29 26.30
C ILE A 10 15.98 2.54 27.75
N LYS A 11 15.88 1.49 28.58
CA LYS A 11 15.58 1.62 30.02
C LYS A 11 16.65 2.44 30.75
N THR A 12 17.91 2.25 30.40
CA THR A 12 19.02 3.00 31.00
C THR A 12 18.99 4.47 30.61
N TYR A 13 18.80 4.78 29.31
CA TYR A 13 18.74 6.15 28.82
C TYR A 13 17.50 6.91 29.32
N SER A 14 16.35 6.24 29.41
CA SER A 14 15.13 6.85 29.99
C SER A 14 15.29 7.15 31.48
N ALA A 15 15.95 6.28 32.25
CA ALA A 15 16.28 6.56 33.64
C ALA A 15 17.25 7.75 33.79
N GLN A 16 18.26 7.85 32.91
CA GLN A 16 19.16 9.01 32.87
C GLN A 16 18.43 10.30 32.51
N LEU A 17 17.50 10.24 31.55
CA LEU A 17 16.68 11.38 31.16
C LEU A 17 15.80 11.88 32.31
N GLN A 18 15.17 10.97 33.06
CA GLN A 18 14.41 11.33 34.27
C GLN A 18 15.30 12.02 35.32
N GLN A 19 16.54 11.54 35.51
CA GLN A 19 17.49 12.18 36.43
C GLN A 19 17.86 13.59 35.97
N VAL A 20 18.06 13.80 34.67
CA VAL A 20 18.33 15.13 34.09
C VAL A 20 17.13 16.06 34.25
N GLU A 21 15.90 15.57 34.06
CA GLU A 21 14.69 16.36 34.28
C GLU A 21 14.50 16.76 35.75
N VAL A 22 14.80 15.85 36.69
CA VAL A 22 14.79 16.16 38.12
C VAL A 22 15.85 17.23 38.44
N ALA A 23 17.06 17.11 37.89
CA ALA A 23 18.10 18.12 38.07
C ALA A 23 17.69 19.49 37.51
N LEU A 24 17.09 19.53 36.31
CA LEU A 24 16.54 20.76 35.72
C LEU A 24 15.45 21.38 36.61
N SER A 25 14.59 20.57 37.22
CA SER A 25 13.54 21.05 38.13
C SER A 25 14.06 21.57 39.47
N ALA A 26 15.24 21.11 39.91
CA ALA A 26 15.87 21.54 41.16
C ALA A 26 16.48 22.95 41.09
N GLY A 27 16.48 23.61 39.92
CA GLY A 27 16.88 25.01 39.76
C GLY A 27 18.39 25.23 39.86
N LEU A 28 19.14 24.71 38.87
CA LEU A 28 20.58 24.91 38.71
C LEU A 28 20.91 26.27 38.07
N GLY A 29 22.20 26.64 38.06
CA GLY A 29 22.65 27.91 37.46
C GLY A 29 22.37 27.99 35.96
N SER A 30 22.23 29.19 35.41
CA SER A 30 21.85 29.42 34.00
C SER A 30 22.76 28.75 32.96
N ALA A 31 24.04 28.51 33.26
CA ALA A 31 24.96 27.81 32.37
C ALA A 31 24.77 26.28 32.44
N GLU A 32 24.68 25.72 33.65
CA GLU A 32 24.43 24.29 33.89
C GLU A 32 23.05 23.87 33.36
N GLN A 33 22.08 24.78 33.40
CA GLN A 33 20.74 24.57 32.84
C GLN A 33 20.77 24.40 31.31
N ALA A 34 21.59 25.18 30.60
CA ALA A 34 21.73 25.06 29.15
C ALA A 34 22.40 23.73 28.76
N ASP A 35 23.44 23.33 29.49
CA ASP A 35 24.13 22.05 29.27
C ASP A 35 23.21 20.86 29.55
N LEU A 36 22.39 20.93 30.61
CA LEU A 36 21.40 19.88 30.92
C LEU A 36 20.26 19.82 29.91
N LEU A 37 19.83 20.95 29.35
CA LEU A 37 18.84 20.96 28.27
C LEU A 37 19.39 20.29 27.02
N LYS A 38 20.65 20.56 26.67
CA LYS A 38 21.32 19.88 25.56
C LYS A 38 21.47 18.39 25.82
N LEU A 39 21.90 18.00 27.02
CA LEU A 39 22.00 16.59 27.40
C LEU A 39 20.64 15.87 27.35
N LYS A 40 19.55 16.56 27.72
CA LYS A 40 18.19 16.04 27.57
C LYS A 40 17.85 15.78 26.10
N GLU A 41 18.12 16.75 25.22
CA GLU A 41 17.87 16.60 23.78
C GLU A 41 18.69 15.45 23.18
N ASP A 42 19.99 15.38 23.50
CA ASP A 42 20.87 14.30 23.05
C ASP A 42 20.36 12.91 23.53
N LEU A 43 19.89 12.81 24.77
CA LEU A 43 19.29 11.58 25.31
C LEU A 43 17.97 11.21 24.63
N GLN A 44 17.12 12.19 24.31
CA GLN A 44 15.88 11.95 23.56
C GLN A 44 16.17 11.40 22.16
N GLN A 45 17.11 12.01 21.44
CA GLN A 45 17.53 11.53 20.13
C GLN A 45 18.13 10.12 20.20
N LEU A 46 18.95 9.83 21.21
CA LEU A 46 19.54 8.51 21.38
C LEU A 46 18.48 7.42 21.66
N ILE A 47 17.46 7.74 22.46
CA ILE A 47 16.31 6.84 22.70
C ILE A 47 15.58 6.56 21.40
N GLU A 48 15.24 7.59 20.61
CA GLU A 48 14.54 7.46 19.34
C GLU A 48 15.31 6.61 18.32
N LEU A 49 16.63 6.83 18.20
CA LEU A 49 17.49 6.02 17.34
C LEU A 49 17.58 4.56 17.81
N THR A 50 17.56 4.33 19.12
CA THR A 50 17.61 2.97 19.68
C THR A 50 16.26 2.26 19.50
N GLU A 51 15.14 2.96 19.66
CA GLU A 51 13.78 2.45 19.42
C GLU A 51 13.57 2.09 17.95
N SER A 52 13.99 2.95 17.02
CA SER A 52 13.91 2.64 15.58
C SER A 52 14.76 1.43 15.20
N SER A 53 15.96 1.28 15.78
CA SER A 53 16.79 0.08 15.64
C SER A 53 16.08 -1.17 16.18
N LEU A 54 15.46 -1.08 17.36
CA LEU A 54 14.69 -2.18 17.97
C LEU A 54 13.51 -2.62 17.09
N VAL A 55 12.74 -1.66 16.56
CA VAL A 55 11.63 -1.95 15.63
C VAL A 55 12.14 -2.64 14.37
N SER A 56 13.28 -2.18 13.83
CA SER A 56 13.90 -2.82 12.66
C SER A 56 14.31 -4.27 12.94
N VAL A 57 14.91 -4.54 14.11
CA VAL A 57 15.30 -5.90 14.53
C VAL A 57 14.06 -6.77 14.70
N LYS A 58 13.04 -6.32 15.43
CA LYS A 58 11.77 -7.03 15.61
C LYS A 58 11.09 -7.35 14.28
N LYS A 59 11.06 -6.39 13.36
CA LYS A 59 10.51 -6.59 12.01
C LYS A 59 11.28 -7.68 11.26
N SER A 60 12.62 -7.62 11.25
CA SER A 60 13.42 -8.64 10.58
C SER A 60 13.25 -10.03 11.21
N GLN A 61 13.07 -10.12 12.53
CA GLN A 61 12.86 -11.37 13.24
C GLN A 61 11.48 -11.98 12.97
N LEU A 62 10.42 -11.15 12.92
CA LEU A 62 9.09 -11.60 12.51
C LEU A 62 9.10 -12.09 11.06
N LEU A 63 9.69 -11.32 10.14
CA LEU A 63 9.83 -11.74 8.75
C LEU A 63 10.60 -13.06 8.63
N ALA A 64 11.69 -13.23 9.38
CA ALA A 64 12.44 -14.49 9.42
C ALA A 64 11.62 -15.67 9.98
N SER A 65 10.77 -15.45 10.99
CA SER A 65 9.85 -16.48 11.49
C SER A 65 8.75 -16.85 10.48
N LEU A 66 8.34 -15.91 9.61
CA LEU A 66 7.40 -16.21 8.51
C LEU A 66 8.09 -16.89 7.32
N GLU A 67 9.39 -16.67 7.13
CA GLU A 67 10.18 -17.23 6.03
C GLU A 67 10.76 -18.63 6.33
N GLU A 68 10.42 -19.24 7.48
CA GLU A 68 10.71 -20.65 7.72
C GLU A 68 10.07 -21.48 6.59
N PRO A 69 10.88 -22.21 5.79
CA PRO A 69 10.36 -22.85 4.62
C PRO A 69 9.51 -24.03 5.06
N SER A 70 8.26 -24.04 4.61
CA SER A 70 7.53 -25.27 4.28
C SER A 70 8.27 -26.02 3.16
N THR A 71 9.50 -26.46 3.44
CA THR A 71 10.33 -27.30 2.57
C THR A 71 10.75 -28.50 3.41
N ASN A 72 9.80 -29.40 3.60
CA ASN A 72 10.11 -30.82 3.58
C ASN A 72 9.30 -31.45 2.46
N GLN A 73 10.04 -31.99 1.50
CA GLN A 73 9.58 -32.71 0.34
C GLN A 73 8.70 -33.88 0.79
N ASN A 74 7.46 -33.93 0.31
CA ASN A 74 6.86 -35.21 -0.04
C ASN A 74 5.90 -35.02 -1.20
N ALA A 75 6.07 -35.83 -2.23
CA ALA A 75 5.30 -35.82 -3.45
C ALA A 75 3.80 -36.02 -3.16
N THR A 76 2.99 -34.96 -3.24
CA THR A 76 1.53 -34.96 -3.52
C THR A 76 1.12 -33.50 -3.79
N SER A 77 1.46 -32.98 -4.97
CA SER A 77 1.21 -31.58 -5.37
C SER A 77 0.09 -31.48 -6.41
N VAL A 78 -1.06 -32.11 -6.15
CA VAL A 78 -2.25 -31.98 -7.03
C VAL A 78 -3.56 -31.78 -6.25
N THR A 79 -3.60 -32.03 -4.94
CA THR A 79 -4.86 -32.05 -4.18
C THR A 79 -5.04 -30.92 -3.16
N GLN A 80 -4.05 -30.05 -2.96
CA GLN A 80 -4.10 -29.03 -1.89
C GLN A 80 -4.37 -27.60 -2.41
N GLU A 81 -4.09 -27.30 -3.68
CA GLU A 81 -4.45 -26.00 -4.28
C GLU A 81 -5.98 -25.84 -4.38
N THR A 82 -6.70 -26.90 -4.75
CA THR A 82 -8.17 -26.87 -4.84
C THR A 82 -8.87 -26.68 -3.49
N ALA A 83 -8.27 -27.19 -2.40
CA ALA A 83 -8.86 -27.10 -1.07
C ALA A 83 -8.75 -25.68 -0.46
N LEU A 84 -7.64 -24.99 -0.76
CA LEU A 84 -7.45 -23.60 -0.33
C LEU A 84 -8.25 -22.63 -1.21
N ASP A 85 -8.36 -22.92 -2.51
CA ASP A 85 -9.21 -22.14 -3.42
C ASP A 85 -10.70 -22.26 -3.05
N ASP A 86 -11.18 -23.44 -2.63
CA ASP A 86 -12.55 -23.63 -2.18
C ASP A 86 -12.87 -22.86 -0.87
N GLU A 87 -11.94 -22.82 0.08
CA GLU A 87 -12.12 -22.07 1.34
C GLU A 87 -12.08 -20.55 1.09
N PHE A 88 -11.20 -20.10 0.19
CA PHE A 88 -11.15 -18.70 -0.24
C PHE A 88 -12.45 -18.32 -0.96
N ALA A 89 -12.94 -19.14 -1.88
CA ALA A 89 -14.19 -18.90 -2.60
C ALA A 89 -15.40 -18.79 -1.65
N ALA A 90 -15.50 -19.67 -0.65
CA ALA A 90 -16.57 -19.62 0.34
C ALA A 90 -16.56 -18.31 1.15
N PHE A 91 -15.38 -17.82 1.53
CA PHE A 91 -15.25 -16.56 2.28
C PHE A 91 -15.68 -15.33 1.47
N TYR A 92 -15.32 -15.26 0.18
CA TYR A 92 -15.77 -14.16 -0.68
C TYR A 92 -17.26 -14.23 -1.02
N ALA A 93 -17.82 -15.43 -1.10
CA ALA A 93 -19.26 -15.62 -1.29
C ALA A 93 -20.07 -15.13 -0.07
N GLU A 94 -19.61 -15.41 1.14
CA GLU A 94 -20.31 -14.96 2.35
C GLU A 94 -20.24 -13.43 2.54
N LEU A 95 -19.14 -12.81 2.11
CA LEU A 95 -19.02 -11.34 2.08
C LEU A 95 -19.91 -10.69 1.01
N SER A 96 -20.09 -11.33 -0.15
CA SER A 96 -20.96 -10.80 -1.21
C SER A 96 -22.43 -10.98 -0.86
N GLU A 97 -22.81 -12.08 -0.21
CA GLU A 97 -24.17 -12.31 0.30
C GLU A 97 -24.54 -11.35 1.43
N HIS A 98 -23.59 -10.95 2.29
CA HIS A 98 -23.84 -9.95 3.33
C HIS A 98 -23.99 -8.50 2.80
N SER A 99 -23.64 -8.22 1.54
CA SER A 99 -23.97 -6.95 0.86
C SER A 99 -25.29 -6.98 0.09
N ALA A 100 -25.98 -8.13 0.02
CA ALA A 100 -27.16 -8.32 -0.83
C ALA A 100 -28.49 -8.45 -0.08
N GLU A 101 -28.53 -8.30 1.25
CA GLU A 101 -29.80 -8.24 2.00
C GLU A 101 -30.36 -6.82 2.12
N VAL A 102 -30.74 -6.23 0.98
CA VAL A 102 -31.94 -5.38 0.92
C VAL A 102 -32.88 -6.00 -0.11
N LYS A 103 -33.90 -6.68 0.43
CA LYS A 103 -34.83 -7.57 -0.24
C LYS A 103 -35.76 -6.86 -1.23
N GLN A 104 -35.84 -7.41 -2.43
CA GLN A 104 -36.99 -7.28 -3.33
C GLN A 104 -38.26 -7.91 -2.72
N ASN A 105 -39.40 -7.23 -2.91
CA ASN A 105 -40.72 -7.86 -3.10
C ASN A 105 -41.60 -6.92 -3.94
N THR A 106 -41.70 -7.24 -5.23
CA THR A 106 -42.86 -7.20 -6.16
C THR A 106 -43.94 -6.11 -6.01
N GLU A 107 -44.03 -5.17 -6.95
CA GLU A 107 -44.97 -5.11 -8.11
C GLU A 107 -44.72 -3.80 -8.92
N PRO A 108 -45.18 -3.71 -10.19
CA PRO A 108 -44.64 -2.77 -11.18
C PRO A 108 -45.29 -1.40 -11.03
N ASP A 109 -44.49 -0.39 -10.74
CA ASP A 109 -44.90 1.01 -10.89
C ASP A 109 -43.87 1.74 -11.73
N GLU A 110 -44.39 2.51 -12.67
CA GLU A 110 -43.66 3.27 -13.67
C GLU A 110 -42.98 4.46 -13.00
N GLU A 111 -41.80 4.25 -12.43
CA GLU A 111 -40.92 5.36 -12.07
C GLU A 111 -39.56 5.12 -12.73
N GLU A 112 -39.29 5.96 -13.73
CA GLU A 112 -37.97 6.21 -14.28
C GLU A 112 -37.05 6.64 -13.12
N GLU A 113 -36.50 5.67 -12.38
CA GLU A 113 -35.32 5.91 -11.57
C GLU A 113 -34.19 6.12 -12.57
N GLU A 114 -33.93 7.40 -12.86
CA GLU A 114 -32.65 7.85 -13.37
C GLU A 114 -31.58 7.29 -12.42
N ASP A 115 -31.04 6.12 -12.78
CA ASP A 115 -29.75 5.64 -12.30
C ASP A 115 -28.75 6.75 -12.66
N GLU A 116 -28.63 7.74 -11.79
CA GLU A 116 -27.43 8.56 -11.71
C GLU A 116 -26.32 7.60 -11.25
N GLU A 117 -25.80 6.84 -12.21
CA GLU A 117 -24.52 6.16 -12.12
C GLU A 117 -23.52 7.23 -11.71
N GLU A 118 -23.30 7.39 -10.40
CA GLU A 118 -22.21 8.21 -9.88
C GLU A 118 -20.94 7.60 -10.46
N GLU A 119 -20.46 8.17 -11.58
CA GLU A 119 -19.21 7.79 -12.23
C GLU A 119 -18.12 7.89 -11.18
N VAL A 120 -17.78 6.77 -10.55
CA VAL A 120 -16.75 6.72 -9.53
C VAL A 120 -15.46 7.15 -10.20
N ASP A 121 -14.93 8.30 -9.81
CA ASP A 121 -13.70 8.84 -10.37
C ASP A 121 -12.52 7.96 -9.96
N ILE A 122 -12.27 6.92 -10.77
CA ILE A 122 -11.15 6.00 -10.63
C ILE A 122 -9.85 6.56 -11.22
N SER A 123 -9.84 7.83 -11.67
CA SER A 123 -8.66 8.48 -12.21
C SER A 123 -7.52 8.52 -11.16
N GLY A 124 -6.28 8.38 -11.64
CA GLY A 124 -5.10 8.32 -10.78
C GLY A 124 -4.82 6.95 -10.14
N THR A 125 -5.71 5.97 -10.27
CA THR A 125 -5.49 4.61 -9.77
C THR A 125 -4.34 3.95 -10.52
N LYS A 126 -3.37 3.39 -9.78
CA LYS A 126 -2.25 2.63 -10.34
C LYS A 126 -2.68 1.20 -10.65
N VAL A 127 -2.46 0.79 -11.89
CA VAL A 127 -2.88 -0.52 -12.43
C VAL A 127 -1.74 -1.18 -13.20
N CYS A 128 -1.93 -2.44 -13.59
CA CYS A 128 -1.02 -3.17 -14.45
C CYS A 128 -1.71 -3.43 -15.80
N ALA A 129 -1.24 -2.80 -16.86
CA ALA A 129 -1.90 -2.81 -18.16
C ALA A 129 -1.13 -3.65 -19.20
N PRO A 130 -1.83 -4.43 -20.04
CA PRO A 130 -1.21 -5.18 -21.13
C PRO A 130 -0.68 -4.23 -22.21
N TYR A 131 0.48 -4.56 -22.78
CA TYR A 131 1.12 -3.86 -23.88
C TYR A 131 1.58 -4.87 -24.94
N ARG A 132 1.19 -4.65 -26.19
CA ARG A 132 1.68 -5.45 -27.33
C ARG A 132 2.82 -4.74 -28.01
N THR A 133 3.99 -5.38 -28.00
CA THR A 133 5.14 -4.90 -28.76
C THR A 133 4.95 -5.18 -30.26
N SER A 134 5.68 -4.46 -31.11
CA SER A 134 5.62 -4.64 -32.57
C SER A 134 6.05 -6.04 -33.04
N TRP A 135 6.76 -6.79 -32.19
CA TRP A 135 7.20 -8.16 -32.45
C TRP A 135 6.18 -9.23 -31.99
N GLY A 136 5.04 -8.79 -31.43
CA GLY A 136 3.93 -9.68 -31.05
C GLY A 136 3.95 -10.18 -29.61
N THR A 137 4.95 -9.85 -28.81
CA THR A 137 4.99 -10.21 -27.38
C THR A 137 4.02 -9.33 -26.59
N LEU A 138 3.14 -9.97 -25.80
CA LEU A 138 2.28 -9.33 -24.82
C LEU A 138 3.02 -9.23 -23.49
N GLU A 139 3.17 -8.01 -22.97
CA GLU A 139 3.83 -7.72 -21.71
C GLU A 139 2.93 -6.89 -20.81
N TYR A 140 3.09 -6.99 -19.50
CA TYR A 140 2.32 -6.19 -18.55
C TYR A 140 3.20 -5.12 -17.93
N HIS A 141 2.70 -3.88 -17.90
CA HIS A 141 3.46 -2.71 -17.45
C HIS A 141 2.65 -1.87 -16.47
N ASN A 142 3.35 -1.24 -15.52
CA ASN A 142 2.74 -0.32 -14.56
C ASN A 142 2.14 0.88 -15.30
N ALA A 143 0.86 1.13 -15.05
CA ALA A 143 0.10 2.19 -15.67
C ALA A 143 -0.80 2.90 -14.65
N MET A 144 -1.42 3.99 -15.07
CA MET A 144 -2.32 4.80 -14.27
C MET A 144 -3.57 5.14 -15.07
N VAL A 145 -4.74 4.99 -14.46
CA VAL A 145 -6.04 5.31 -15.06
C VAL A 145 -6.18 6.81 -15.24
N VAL A 146 -6.61 7.25 -16.42
CA VAL A 146 -6.86 8.66 -16.75
C VAL A 146 -8.34 8.96 -16.72
N CYS A 147 -9.12 8.16 -17.44
CA CYS A 147 -10.55 8.33 -17.57
C CYS A 147 -11.20 6.98 -17.92
N PRO A 148 -12.46 6.77 -17.53
CA PRO A 148 -13.27 5.73 -18.14
C PRO A 148 -13.37 5.99 -19.65
N GLU A 149 -13.40 4.92 -20.43
CA GLU A 149 -13.64 4.97 -21.88
C GLU A 149 -15.01 4.34 -22.14
N GLU A 150 -15.76 4.89 -23.11
CA GLU A 150 -17.08 4.38 -23.47
C GLU A 150 -16.98 2.87 -23.77
N PRO A 151 -17.84 2.05 -23.14
CA PRO A 151 -17.76 0.61 -23.30
C PRO A 151 -18.04 0.22 -24.76
N GLU A 152 -17.06 -0.40 -25.40
CA GLU A 152 -17.26 -1.03 -26.71
C GLU A 152 -17.79 -2.46 -26.50
N GLY A 153 -19.08 -2.56 -26.13
CA GLY A 153 -19.77 -3.83 -25.85
C GLY A 153 -20.29 -3.95 -24.41
N GLU A 154 -20.25 -5.17 -23.86
CA GLU A 154 -20.67 -5.46 -22.47
C GLU A 154 -19.56 -5.22 -21.42
N GLU A 155 -18.33 -4.92 -21.86
CA GLU A 155 -17.18 -4.75 -20.98
C GLU A 155 -16.82 -3.26 -20.80
N ALA A 156 -16.81 -2.80 -19.54
CA ALA A 156 -16.32 -1.48 -19.17
C ALA A 156 -14.83 -1.34 -19.51
N ARG A 157 -14.44 -0.20 -20.08
CA ARG A 157 -13.05 0.09 -20.47
C ARG A 157 -12.53 1.34 -19.79
N VAL A 158 -11.22 1.39 -19.65
CA VAL A 158 -10.52 2.53 -19.05
C VAL A 158 -9.31 2.89 -19.89
N ARG A 159 -9.06 4.18 -20.01
CA ARG A 159 -7.87 4.71 -20.66
C ARG A 159 -6.75 4.86 -19.64
N VAL A 160 -5.58 4.33 -19.97
CA VAL A 160 -4.42 4.29 -19.07
C VAL A 160 -3.17 4.92 -19.68
N LEU A 161 -2.26 5.42 -18.84
CA LEU A 161 -0.92 5.89 -19.21
C LEU A 161 0.14 5.04 -18.51
N TYR A 162 1.13 4.57 -19.25
CA TYR A 162 2.25 3.82 -18.66
C TYR A 162 3.16 4.73 -17.84
N LEU A 163 3.44 4.33 -16.59
CA LEU A 163 4.26 5.10 -15.64
C LEU A 163 5.75 5.04 -15.96
N TYR A 164 6.22 3.93 -16.53
CA TYR A 164 7.63 3.71 -16.88
C TYR A 164 7.78 3.31 -18.36
N PRO A 165 7.62 4.25 -19.31
CA PRO A 165 7.67 3.93 -20.74
C PRO A 165 9.03 3.38 -21.17
N THR A 166 9.08 2.12 -21.61
CA THR A 166 10.30 1.49 -22.15
C THR A 166 10.42 1.67 -23.66
N ASN A 167 9.31 1.86 -24.36
CA ASN A 167 9.25 2.11 -25.80
C ASN A 167 8.73 3.52 -26.12
N LYS A 168 9.04 4.06 -27.30
CA LYS A 168 8.59 5.40 -27.72
C LYS A 168 7.06 5.48 -27.82
N SER A 169 6.43 4.40 -28.28
CA SER A 169 4.98 4.21 -28.36
C SER A 169 4.26 4.17 -27.01
N MET A 170 4.98 3.93 -25.90
CA MET A 170 4.39 3.92 -24.56
C MET A 170 4.41 5.30 -23.90
N LYS A 171 5.05 6.30 -24.51
CA LYS A 171 5.17 7.64 -23.93
C LYS A 171 3.85 8.39 -24.09
N PRO A 172 3.32 8.99 -23.00
CA PRO A 172 2.12 9.80 -23.12
C PRO A 172 2.39 11.03 -24.00
N CYS A 173 1.42 11.38 -24.86
CA CYS A 173 1.51 12.58 -25.67
C CYS A 173 1.23 13.82 -24.82
N GLY A 174 2.20 14.73 -24.70
CA GLY A 174 2.02 15.99 -23.98
C GLY A 174 0.89 16.84 -24.54
N PHE A 175 0.72 16.90 -25.87
CA PHE A 175 -0.38 17.62 -26.50
C PHE A 175 -1.75 16.99 -26.20
N TYR A 176 -1.81 15.68 -25.98
CA TYR A 176 -3.04 14.99 -25.61
C TYR A 176 -3.45 15.37 -24.19
N LEU A 177 -2.50 15.39 -23.25
CA LEU A 177 -2.74 15.84 -21.87
C LEU A 177 -3.17 17.31 -21.80
N GLU A 178 -2.76 18.13 -22.77
CA GLU A 178 -3.19 19.53 -22.90
C GLU A 178 -4.48 19.72 -23.73
N GLY A 179 -5.10 18.65 -24.25
CA GLY A 179 -6.30 18.73 -25.09
C GLY A 179 -6.08 19.32 -26.49
N LYS A 180 -4.84 19.36 -26.98
CA LYS A 180 -4.44 19.98 -28.26
C LYS A 180 -3.95 18.96 -29.31
N CYS A 181 -4.02 17.66 -29.01
CA CYS A 181 -3.57 16.64 -29.94
C CYS A 181 -4.53 16.53 -31.14
N ARG A 182 -3.98 16.62 -32.36
CA ARG A 182 -4.74 16.41 -33.61
C ARG A 182 -4.79 14.95 -34.07
N PHE A 183 -3.91 14.11 -33.53
CA PHE A 183 -3.67 12.76 -34.06
C PHE A 183 -4.37 11.67 -33.25
N MET A 184 -4.96 11.99 -32.09
CA MET A 184 -5.68 11.06 -31.20
C MET A 184 -4.95 9.72 -31.07
N ASP A 185 -5.54 8.63 -31.59
CA ASP A 185 -5.01 7.27 -31.49
C ASP A 185 -3.81 6.97 -32.42
N ASN A 186 -3.51 7.88 -33.35
CA ASN A 186 -2.37 7.80 -34.28
C ASN A 186 -1.20 8.74 -33.90
N CYS A 187 -1.13 9.16 -32.63
CA CYS A 187 -0.12 10.11 -32.14
C CYS A 187 1.28 9.49 -31.94
#